data_AF-A0A7V8FIH0-F1
#
_entry.id   AF-A0A7V8FIH0-F1
#
_cell.length_a   1.000
_cell.length_b   1.000
_cell.length_c   1.000
_cell.angle_alpha   90.00
_cell.angle_beta   90.00
_cell.angle_gamma   90.00
#
_symmetry.space_group_name_H-M   'P 1'
#
loop_
_entity.id
_entity.type
_entity.pdbx_description
1 polymer ?
#
loop_
_entity_poly.entity_id
_entity_poly.type
_entity_poly.pdbx_seq_one_letter_code
_entity_poly.pdbx_strand_id
1 'polypeptide(L)'
;MSLRRAHGFTLVELMVTLVVLGVLASIAYPSFTGMIRGNRVNTSSNQVIALVNLARSEAIRNNHGGGVCASKDGQGCNGSWADGMLA
;
A
#
# COMPACT_ATOMS: atom_id res chain seq x y z
N MET A 1 -4.62 54.68 7.60
CA MET A 1 -4.30 53.49 6.77
C MET A 1 -5.54 53.12 5.97
N SER A 2 -5.50 53.28 4.64
CA SER A 2 -6.60 52.86 3.77
C SER A 2 -6.54 51.33 3.59
N LEU A 3 -7.55 50.62 4.11
CA LEU A 3 -7.74 49.20 3.85
C LEU A 3 -8.16 49.03 2.38
N ARG A 4 -7.29 48.44 1.57
CA ARG A 4 -7.64 48.05 0.19
C ARG A 4 -8.76 47.02 0.26
N ARG A 5 -9.88 47.31 -0.40
CA ARG A 5 -11.01 46.37 -0.52
C ARG A 5 -10.59 45.26 -1.48
N ALA A 6 -10.58 44.01 -1.01
CA ALA A 6 -10.36 42.87 -1.88
C ALA A 6 -11.53 42.75 -2.87
N HIS A 7 -11.24 42.66 -4.16
CA HIS A 7 -12.24 42.33 -5.17
C HIS A 7 -12.58 40.83 -5.06
N GLY A 8 -13.88 40.49 -5.06
CA GLY A 8 -14.36 39.11 -5.04
C GLY A 8 -14.30 38.44 -6.40
N PHE A 9 -14.38 37.11 -6.42
CA PHE A 9 -14.48 36.30 -7.64
C PHE A 9 -15.86 36.42 -8.30
N THR A 10 -15.90 36.31 -9.62
CA THR A 10 -17.19 36.21 -10.34
C THR A 10 -17.73 34.77 -10.30
N LEU A 11 -19.05 34.61 -10.49
CA LEU A 11 -19.68 33.28 -10.57
C LEU A 11 -19.08 32.44 -11.71
N VAL A 12 -18.80 33.07 -12.85
CA VAL A 12 -18.18 32.39 -14.01
C VAL A 12 -16.79 31.90 -13.67
N GLU A 13 -16.00 32.70 -12.96
CA GLU A 13 -14.65 32.33 -12.55
C GLU A 13 -14.66 31.11 -11.61
N LEU A 14 -15.61 31.06 -10.67
CA LEU A 14 -15.80 29.89 -9.80
C LEU A 14 -16.25 28.64 -10.57
N MET A 15 -17.10 28.79 -11.59
CA MET A 15 -17.50 27.66 -12.43
C MET A 15 -16.30 27.10 -13.21
N VAL A 16 -15.45 27.97 -13.78
CA VAL A 16 -14.25 27.54 -14.50
C VAL A 16 -13.26 26.85 -13.56
N THR A 17 -13.04 27.38 -12.34
CA THR A 17 -12.13 26.72 -11.39
C THR A 17 -12.63 25.34 -10.96
N LEU A 18 -13.93 25.17 -10.74
CA LEU A 18 -14.51 23.86 -10.42
C LEU A 18 -14.38 22.87 -11.58
N VAL A 19 -14.56 23.32 -12.83
CA VAL A 19 -14.36 22.48 -14.02
C VAL A 19 -12.90 22.02 -14.10
N VAL A 20 -11.94 22.93 -13.96
CA VAL A 20 -10.50 22.60 -13.98
C VAL A 20 -10.16 21.65 -12.84
N LEU A 21 -10.67 21.91 -11.63
CA LEU A 21 -10.47 21.04 -10.47
C LEU A 21 -11.02 19.62 -10.72
N GLY A 22 -12.22 19.52 -11.30
CA GLY A 22 -12.83 18.24 -11.66
C GLY A 22 -12.01 17.44 -12.67
N VAL A 23 -11.50 18.11 -13.72
CA VAL A 23 -10.60 17.48 -14.71
C VAL A 23 -9.32 16.97 -14.02
N LEU A 24 -8.67 17.78 -13.18
CA LEU A 24 -7.47 17.36 -12.47
C LEU A 24 -7.74 16.19 -11.52
N ALA A 25 -8.84 16.22 -10.77
CA ALA A 25 -9.22 15.15 -9.85
C ALA A 25 -9.47 13.81 -10.59
N SER A 26 -10.08 13.87 -11.78
CA SER A 26 -10.36 12.68 -12.60
C SER A 26 -9.09 11.96 -13.07
N ILE A 27 -7.99 12.69 -13.28
CA ILE A 27 -6.70 12.13 -13.68
C ILE A 27 -5.90 11.67 -12.45
N ALA A 28 -5.96 12.43 -11.35
CA ALA A 28 -5.21 12.14 -10.13
C ALA A 28 -5.71 10.86 -9.44
N TYR A 29 -7.02 10.67 -9.33
CA TYR A 29 -7.62 9.54 -8.61
C TYR A 29 -7.15 8.14 -9.07
N PRO A 30 -7.21 7.77 -10.37
CA PRO A 30 -6.77 6.44 -10.81
C PRO A 30 -5.28 6.19 -10.54
N SER A 31 -4.44 7.22 -10.60
CA SER A 31 -2.99 7.10 -10.33
C SER A 31 -2.70 6.60 -8.90
N PHE A 32 -3.48 7.04 -7.91
CA PHE A 32 -3.38 6.52 -6.55
C PHE A 32 -3.74 5.04 -6.44
N THR A 33 -4.76 4.58 -7.19
CA THR A 33 -5.15 3.17 -7.16
C THR A 33 -4.06 2.25 -7.70
N GLY A 34 -3.34 2.68 -8.73
CA GLY A 34 -2.19 1.95 -9.29
C GLY A 34 -1.05 1.85 -8.27
N MET A 35 -0.70 2.96 -7.61
CA MET A 35 0.33 2.98 -6.57
C MET A 35 -0.01 2.07 -5.39
N ILE A 36 -1.27 2.07 -4.92
CA ILE A 36 -1.70 1.21 -3.80
C ILE A 36 -1.58 -0.27 -4.19
N ARG A 37 -2.00 -0.64 -5.41
CA ARG A 37 -1.87 -2.02 -5.91
C ARG A 37 -0.41 -2.45 -5.99
N GLY A 38 0.46 -1.59 -6.53
CA GLY A 38 1.90 -1.86 -6.61
C GLY A 38 2.53 -2.02 -5.22
N ASN A 39 2.19 -1.15 -4.28
CA ASN A 39 2.65 -1.28 -2.89
C ASN A 39 2.19 -2.59 -2.25
N ARG A 40 0.93 -3.00 -2.45
CA ARG A 40 0.42 -4.27 -1.91
C ARG A 40 1.22 -5.47 -2.42
N VAL A 41 1.55 -5.51 -3.70
CA VAL A 41 2.38 -6.57 -4.29
C VAL A 41 3.79 -6.54 -3.68
N ASN A 42 4.42 -5.37 -3.59
CA ASN A 42 5.75 -5.22 -3.00
C ASN A 42 5.78 -5.64 -1.52
N THR A 43 4.77 -5.27 -0.74
CA THR A 43 4.64 -5.68 0.67
C THR A 43 4.53 -7.20 0.78
N SER A 44 3.69 -7.85 -0.03
CA SER A 44 3.58 -9.32 -0.03
C SER A 44 4.89 -10.00 -0.42
N SER A 45 5.59 -9.51 -1.46
CA SER A 45 6.90 -10.04 -1.85
C SER A 45 7.94 -9.89 -0.73
N ASN A 46 7.99 -8.72 -0.09
CA ASN A 46 8.91 -8.44 1.01
C ASN A 46 8.63 -9.32 2.23
N GLN A 47 7.36 -9.60 2.52
CA GLN A 47 6.97 -10.53 3.59
C GLN A 47 7.50 -11.95 3.33
N VAL A 48 7.37 -12.47 2.10
CA VAL A 48 7.91 -13.79 1.72
C VAL A 48 9.42 -13.82 1.89
N ILE A 49 10.13 -12.80 1.39
CA ILE A 49 11.60 -12.71 1.50
C ILE A 49 12.02 -12.69 2.97
N ALA A 50 11.33 -11.91 3.81
CA ALA A 50 11.61 -11.85 5.25
C ALA A 50 11.43 -13.20 5.94
N LEU A 51 10.35 -13.93 5.62
CA LEU A 51 10.07 -15.26 6.16
C LEU A 51 11.13 -16.28 5.74
N VAL A 52 11.54 -16.29 4.46
CA VAL A 52 12.59 -17.19 3.98
C VAL A 52 13.93 -16.90 4.67
N ASN A 53 14.27 -15.62 4.86
CA ASN A 53 15.48 -15.24 5.59
C ASN A 53 15.42 -15.65 7.07
N LEU A 54 14.24 -15.58 7.69
CA LEU A 54 14.03 -16.05 9.05
C LEU A 54 14.19 -17.57 9.14
N ALA A 55 13.50 -18.34 8.29
CA ALA A 55 13.61 -19.80 8.22
C ALA A 55 15.06 -20.25 7.98
N ARG A 56 15.79 -19.56 7.10
CA ARG A 56 17.22 -19.80 6.87
C ARG A 56 18.05 -19.55 8.13
N SER A 57 17.77 -18.47 8.85
CA SER A 57 18.48 -18.13 10.09
C SER A 57 18.18 -19.13 11.21
N GLU A 58 16.95 -19.64 11.26
CA GLU A 58 16.53 -20.73 12.16
C GLU A 58 17.23 -22.03 11.82
N ALA A 59 17.29 -22.40 10.54
CA ALA A 59 17.98 -23.59 10.05
C ALA A 59 19.49 -23.59 10.34
N ILE A 60 20.12 -22.41 10.32
CA ILE A 60 21.54 -22.25 10.65
C ILE A 60 21.75 -22.35 12.17
N ARG A 61 20.84 -21.76 12.95
CA ARG A 61 20.92 -21.76 14.43
C ARG A 61 20.59 -23.12 15.03
N ASN A 62 19.59 -23.79 14.49
CA ASN A 62 19.16 -25.08 14.95
C ASN A 62 19.48 -26.13 13.89
N ASN A 63 20.32 -27.11 14.25
CA ASN A 63 20.89 -28.14 13.37
C ASN A 63 19.84 -29.12 12.76
N HIS A 64 18.55 -28.81 12.80
CA HIS A 64 17.44 -29.63 12.27
C HIS A 64 16.77 -29.04 11.00
N GLY A 65 17.31 -27.95 10.45
CA GLY A 65 16.74 -27.30 9.27
C GLY A 65 15.52 -26.42 9.58
N GLY A 66 15.08 -25.64 8.59
CA GLY A 66 13.98 -24.69 8.72
C GLY A 66 13.38 -24.40 7.34
N GLY A 67 12.09 -24.08 7.30
CA GLY A 67 11.36 -23.93 6.04
C GLY A 67 10.04 -23.19 6.22
N VAL A 68 9.58 -22.54 5.16
CA VAL A 68 8.34 -21.76 5.17
C VAL A 68 7.17 -22.66 4.78
N CYS A 69 6.07 -22.58 5.52
CA CYS A 69 4.83 -23.27 5.20
C CYS A 69 3.62 -22.34 5.39
N ALA A 70 2.48 -22.73 4.85
CA ALA A 70 1.24 -21.97 4.99
C ALA A 70 0.61 -22.15 6.38
N SER A 71 0.16 -21.05 6.98
CA SER A 71 -0.56 -21.04 8.26
C SER A 71 -1.83 -20.23 8.17
N LYS A 72 -2.84 -20.66 8.92
CA LYS A 72 -4.01 -19.82 9.18
C LYS A 72 -3.88 -19.00 10.46
N ASP A 73 -3.14 -19.53 11.44
CA ASP A 73 -3.13 -19.09 12.84
C ASP A 73 -1.71 -18.86 13.41
N GLY A 74 -0.68 -19.10 12.61
CA GLY A 74 0.73 -18.86 12.98
C GLY A 74 1.31 -19.86 13.97
N GLN A 75 0.57 -20.92 14.30
CA GLN A 75 0.98 -21.95 15.27
C GLN A 75 1.37 -23.28 14.60
N GLY A 76 1.07 -23.47 13.32
CA GLY A 76 1.41 -24.69 12.59
C GLY A 76 1.17 -24.61 11.08
N CYS A 77 1.68 -25.63 10.37
CA CYS A 77 1.53 -25.78 8.91
C CYS A 77 0.17 -26.41 8.54
N ASN A 78 -0.92 -25.71 8.81
CA ASN A 78 -2.30 -26.22 8.66
C ASN A 78 -3.16 -25.40 7.67
N GLY A 79 -2.58 -24.40 7.01
CA GLY A 79 -3.31 -23.42 6.20
C GLY A 79 -3.09 -23.51 4.69
N SER A 80 -3.77 -22.64 3.95
CA SER A 80 -3.46 -22.33 2.55
C SER A 80 -2.55 -21.09 2.48
N TRP A 81 -1.75 -20.97 1.41
CA TRP A 81 -0.88 -19.80 1.17
C TRP A 81 -1.66 -18.48 1.04
N ALA A 82 -2.98 -18.57 0.87
CA ALA A 82 -3.89 -17.43 0.89
C ALA A 82 -4.21 -16.92 2.32
N ASP A 83 -4.14 -17.79 3.33
CA ASP A 83 -4.52 -17.48 4.72
C ASP A 83 -3.36 -16.86 5.52
N GLY A 84 -2.12 -17.15 5.10
CA GLY A 84 -0.92 -16.67 5.78
C GLY A 84 0.24 -17.64 5.64
N MET A 85 1.39 -17.27 6.19
CA MET A 85 2.63 -18.04 6.13
C MET A 85 3.33 -18.00 7.49
N LEU A 86 4.01 -19.10 7.83
CA LEU A 86 4.95 -19.20 8.94
C LEU A 86 6.31 -19.69 8.43
N ALA A 87 7.38 -19.35 9.14
CA ALA A 87 8.78 -19.69 8.84
C ALA A 87 9.38 -20.58 9.93
#